data_AF-A0A382UYD2-F1
#
_entry.id   AF-A0A382UYD2-F1
#
_cell.length_a   1.000
_cell.length_b   1.000
_cell.length_c   1.000
_cell.angle_alpha   90.00
_cell.angle_beta   90.00
_cell.angle_gamma   90.00
#
_symmetry.space_group_name_H-M   'P 1'
#
loop_
_entity.id
_entity.type
_entity.pdbx_description
1 polymer ?
#
loop_
_entity_poly.entity_id
_entity_poly.type
_entity_poly.pdbx_seq_one_letter_code
_entity_poly.pdbx_strand_id
1 'polypeptide(L)'
;MDRWIKRKFPNISHNLIERLLRQGKILLNGKRTKSSKRVIFNEKIIFNYNFSQNKNLLSAEHKYKVTKKDKIFLKNIVLYEDDSLTVINKP
;
A
#
# COMPACT_ATOMS: atom_id res chain seq x y z
N MET A 1 11.19 -4.66 12.84
CA MET A 1 11.00 -5.79 11.92
C MET A 1 10.72 -5.24 10.52
N ASP A 2 9.71 -4.39 10.43
CA ASP A 2 9.43 -3.48 9.31
C ASP A 2 10.67 -2.85 8.63
N ARG A 3 11.58 -2.20 9.38
CA ARG A 3 12.77 -1.56 8.80
C ARG A 3 13.73 -2.57 8.18
N TRP A 4 13.88 -3.73 8.82
CA TRP A 4 14.71 -4.81 8.29
C TRP A 4 14.11 -5.37 6.99
N ILE A 5 12.78 -5.57 6.97
CA ILE A 5 12.05 -6.03 5.77
C ILE A 5 12.17 -5.01 4.65
N LYS A 6 11.98 -3.71 4.94
CA LYS A 6 12.09 -2.63 3.95
C LYS A 6 13.51 -2.50 3.38
N ARG A 7 14.54 -2.77 4.19
CA ARG A 7 15.93 -2.83 3.72
C ARG A 7 16.23 -4.05 2.85
N LYS A 8 15.57 -5.19 3.10
CA LYS A 8 15.72 -6.41 2.27
C LYS A 8 14.86 -6.38 1.01
N PHE A 9 13.70 -5.72 1.06
CA PHE A 9 12.74 -5.61 -0.02
C PHE A 9 12.33 -4.13 -0.21
N PRO A 10 13.16 -3.33 -0.90
CA PRO A 10 12.92 -1.89 -1.04
C PRO A 10 11.66 -1.55 -1.82
N ASN A 11 11.20 -2.44 -2.71
CA ASN A 11 10.05 -2.21 -3.60
C ASN A 11 8.69 -2.40 -2.88
N ILE A 12 8.69 -2.73 -1.60
CA ILE A 12 7.47 -3.00 -0.84
C ILE A 12 7.07 -1.77 -0.04
N SER A 13 5.81 -1.35 -0.19
CA SER A 13 5.25 -0.26 0.61
C SER A 13 5.18 -0.62 2.09
N HIS A 14 5.33 0.39 2.96
CA HIS A 14 5.25 0.18 4.41
C HIS A 14 3.87 -0.38 4.81
N ASN A 15 2.80 0.15 4.22
CA ASN A 15 1.42 -0.31 4.43
C ASN A 15 1.27 -1.81 4.12
N LEU A 16 1.91 -2.30 3.05
CA LEU A 16 1.86 -3.71 2.71
C LEU A 16 2.57 -4.57 3.77
N ILE A 17 3.75 -4.15 4.25
CA ILE A 17 4.49 -4.86 5.30
C ILE A 17 3.63 -4.95 6.58
N GLU A 18 3.04 -3.84 7.03
CA GLU A 18 2.18 -3.83 8.21
C GLU A 18 0.94 -4.69 8.04
N ARG A 19 0.31 -4.64 6.86
CA ARG A 19 -0.83 -5.51 6.54
C ARG A 19 -0.43 -6.98 6.63
N LEU A 20 0.71 -7.37 6.06
CA LEU A 20 1.19 -8.76 6.06
C LEU A 20 1.56 -9.25 7.47
N LEU A 21 2.15 -8.39 8.30
CA LEU A 21 2.40 -8.68 9.71
C LEU A 21 1.10 -8.88 10.49
N ARG A 22 0.11 -7.99 10.31
CA ARG A 22 -1.21 -8.11 10.93
C ARG A 22 -1.95 -9.36 10.45
N GLN A 23 -1.83 -9.74 9.18
CA GLN A 23 -2.38 -11.00 8.65
C GLN A 23 -1.64 -12.25 9.13
N GLY A 24 -0.45 -12.13 9.73
CA GLY A 24 0.37 -13.28 10.13
C GLY A 24 1.04 -13.98 8.96
N LYS A 25 1.13 -13.35 7.79
CA LYS A 25 1.88 -13.88 6.63
C LYS A 25 3.39 -13.75 6.78
N ILE A 26 3.84 -12.91 7.72
CA ILE A 26 5.24 -12.78 8.10
C ILE A 26 5.38 -13.29 9.53
N LEU A 27 6.17 -14.35 9.69
CA LEU A 27 6.35 -15.04 10.96
C LEU A 27 7.81 -14.95 11.39
N LEU A 28 8.03 -14.81 12.69
CA LEU A 28 9.34 -14.88 13.31
C LEU A 28 9.40 -16.19 14.11
N ASN A 29 10.31 -17.09 13.75
CA ASN A 29 10.41 -18.44 14.33
C ASN A 29 9.07 -19.19 14.34
N GLY A 30 8.25 -18.99 13.29
CA GLY A 30 6.92 -19.61 13.17
C GLY A 30 5.80 -18.95 13.97
N LYS A 31 6.07 -17.85 14.71
CA LYS A 31 5.06 -17.11 15.48
C LYS A 31 4.77 -15.73 14.88
N ARG A 32 3.55 -15.22 15.11
CA ARG A 32 3.17 -13.84 14.73
C ARG A 32 4.02 -12.85 15.52
N THR A 33 4.41 -11.76 14.86
CA THR A 33 5.29 -10.75 15.46
C THR A 33 4.80 -9.33 15.16
N LYS A 34 5.16 -8.38 16.02
CA LYS A 34 4.84 -6.96 15.84
C LYS A 34 5.84 -6.30 14.89
N SER A 35 5.41 -5.24 14.20
CA SER A 35 6.31 -4.46 13.34
C SER A 35 7.50 -3.88 14.10
N SER A 36 7.27 -3.45 15.36
CA SER A 36 8.28 -2.84 16.24
C SER A 36 9.34 -3.81 16.78
N LYS A 37 9.15 -5.14 16.66
CA LYS A 37 10.11 -6.11 17.18
C LYS A 37 11.48 -5.93 16.50
N ARG A 38 12.53 -5.75 17.28
CA ARG A 38 13.91 -5.76 16.78
C ARG A 38 14.29 -7.20 16.45
N VAL A 39 14.86 -7.39 15.26
CA VAL A 39 15.35 -8.69 14.79
C VAL A 39 16.71 -8.94 15.43
N ILE A 40 16.88 -10.10 16.04
CA ILE A 40 18.11 -10.51 16.71
C ILE A 40 18.84 -11.53 15.83
N PHE A 41 20.15 -11.67 16.04
CA PHE A 41 20.94 -12.70 15.40
C PHE A 41 20.36 -14.09 15.69
N ASN A 42 20.41 -14.98 14.69
CA ASN A 42 19.87 -16.34 14.72
C ASN A 42 18.33 -16.49 14.76
N GLU A 43 17.57 -15.40 14.54
CA GLU A 43 16.11 -15.52 14.34
C GLU A 43 15.76 -15.83 12.87
N LYS A 44 14.88 -16.80 12.66
CA LYS A 44 14.38 -17.19 11.34
C LYS A 44 13.11 -16.40 11.00
N ILE A 45 13.13 -15.73 9.86
CA ILE A 45 11.98 -14.99 9.34
C ILE A 45 11.38 -15.81 8.19
N ILE A 46 10.09 -16.12 8.30
CA ILE A 46 9.34 -16.89 7.32
C ILE A 46 8.34 -15.96 6.63
N PHE A 47 8.36 -16.00 5.31
CA PHE A 47 7.49 -15.20 4.46
C PHE A 47 6.52 -16.10 3.71
N ASN A 48 5.27 -16.13 4.17
CA ASN A 48 4.15 -16.82 3.51
C ASN A 48 3.42 -15.86 2.56
N TYR A 49 4.18 -15.09 1.79
CA TYR A 49 3.68 -14.17 0.79
C TYR A 49 4.70 -14.01 -0.33
N ASN A 50 4.24 -14.07 -1.58
CA ASN A 50 5.11 -13.94 -2.73
C ASN A 50 5.35 -12.45 -3.04
N PHE A 51 6.53 -11.95 -2.68
CA PHE A 51 6.92 -10.57 -2.96
C PHE A 51 7.20 -10.29 -4.44
N SER A 52 7.42 -11.33 -5.26
CA SER A 52 7.69 -11.19 -6.70
C SER A 52 6.46 -10.66 -7.47
N GLN A 53 5.25 -10.91 -6.96
CA GLN A 53 4.00 -10.36 -7.53
C GLN A 53 3.83 -8.85 -7.31
N ASN A 54 4.63 -8.23 -6.41
CA ASN A 54 4.73 -6.76 -6.36
C ASN A 54 5.75 -6.22 -7.37
N LYS A 55 6.05 -6.98 -8.43
CA LYS A 55 6.21 -6.40 -9.76
C LYS A 55 4.83 -6.05 -10.35
N ASN A 56 3.96 -5.40 -9.56
CA ASN A 56 2.85 -4.68 -10.17
C ASN A 56 3.47 -3.38 -10.68
N LEU A 57 3.94 -3.47 -11.91
CA LEU A 57 3.20 -2.88 -13.01
C LEU A 57 3.33 -1.37 -12.86
N LEU A 58 4.49 -0.89 -13.31
CA LEU A 58 4.47 0.18 -14.30
C LEU A 58 3.66 -0.32 -15.53
N SER A 59 2.39 -0.74 -15.34
CA SER A 59 1.42 -0.45 -16.35
C SER A 59 1.55 1.06 -16.43
N ALA A 60 2.14 1.51 -17.53
CA ALA A 60 1.89 2.84 -18.02
C ALA A 60 0.37 2.92 -18.17
N GLU A 61 -0.33 3.13 -17.06
CA GLU A 61 -1.71 3.50 -17.04
C GLU A 61 -1.72 4.72 -17.93
N HIS A 62 -2.49 4.62 -19.01
CA HIS A 62 -2.73 5.71 -19.90
C HIS A 62 -3.34 6.80 -19.03
N LYS A 63 -2.50 7.71 -18.53
CA LYS A 63 -2.94 8.77 -17.64
C LYS A 63 -3.91 9.59 -18.46
N TYR A 64 -5.20 9.44 -18.17
CA TYR A 64 -6.23 10.23 -18.80
C TYR A 64 -5.87 11.70 -18.62
N LYS A 65 -5.69 12.41 -19.73
CA LYS A 65 -5.41 13.84 -19.70
C LYS A 65 -6.74 14.57 -19.55
N VAL A 66 -6.99 15.00 -18.31
CA VAL A 66 -8.18 15.81 -17.97
C VAL A 66 -8.22 17.06 -18.87
N THR A 67 -9.29 17.22 -19.64
CA THR A 67 -9.50 18.42 -20.45
C THR A 67 -10.12 19.55 -19.63
N LYS A 68 -10.10 20.78 -20.17
CA LYS A 68 -10.72 21.94 -19.51
C LYS A 68 -12.23 21.74 -19.31
N LYS A 69 -12.90 21.07 -20.24
CA LYS A 69 -14.35 20.78 -20.16
C LYS A 69 -14.66 19.86 -18.98
N ASP A 70 -13.85 18.81 -18.80
CA ASP A 70 -14.04 17.86 -17.69
C ASP A 70 -13.89 18.55 -16.34
N LYS A 71 -12.94 19.47 -16.19
CA LYS A 71 -12.77 20.24 -14.94
C LYS A 71 -13.98 21.12 -14.62
N ILE A 72 -14.54 21.78 -15.63
CA ILE A 72 -15.72 22.64 -15.46
C ILE A 72 -16.93 21.77 -15.10
N PHE A 73 -17.10 20.65 -15.80
CA PHE A 73 -18.16 19.70 -15.51
C PHE A 73 -18.07 19.14 -14.08
N LEU A 74 -16.88 18.70 -13.65
CA LEU A 74 -16.66 18.17 -12.30
C LEU A 74 -16.97 19.22 -11.23
N LYS A 75 -16.52 20.46 -11.42
CA LYS A 75 -16.84 21.56 -10.48
C LYS A 75 -18.33 21.81 -10.34
N ASN A 76 -19.09 21.66 -11.43
CA ASN A 76 -20.53 21.90 -11.41
C ASN A 76 -21.32 20.79 -10.71
N ILE A 77 -20.80 19.56 -10.64
CA ILE A 77 -21.48 18.42 -10.01
C ILE A 77 -21.02 18.16 -8.57
N VAL A 78 -19.93 18.76 -8.10
CA VAL A 78 -19.47 18.62 -6.72
C VAL A 78 -20.43 19.39 -5.80
N LEU A 79 -21.04 18.66 -4.85
CA LEU A 79 -21.93 19.22 -3.83
C LEU A 79 -21.16 19.64 -2.58
N TYR A 80 -20.11 18.90 -2.24
CA TYR A 80 -19.31 19.13 -1.03
C TYR A 80 -17.90 18.54 -1.21
N GLU A 81 -16.89 19.23 -0.68
CA GLU A 81 -15.49 18.81 -0.73
C GLU A 81 -14.79 19.18 0.58
N ASP A 82 -14.16 18.20 1.23
CA ASP A 82 -13.25 18.40 2.35
C ASP A 82 -11.98 17.54 2.20
N ASP A 83 -11.07 17.61 3.17
CA ASP A 83 -9.79 16.89 3.16
C ASP A 83 -9.93 15.36 3.15
N SER A 84 -11.09 14.83 3.52
CA SER A 84 -11.35 13.40 3.70
C SER A 84 -12.37 12.83 2.73
N LEU A 85 -13.28 13.65 2.19
CA LEU A 85 -14.39 13.21 1.36
C LEU A 85 -14.82 14.26 0.33
N THR A 86 -15.32 13.76 -0.80
CA THR A 86 -15.96 14.57 -1.84
C THR A 86 -17.33 13.97 -2.15
N VAL A 87 -18.38 14.78 -2.12
CA VAL A 87 -19.74 14.40 -2.51
C VAL A 87 -20.02 14.99 -3.89
N ILE A 88 -20.44 14.13 -4.81
CA ILE A 88 -20.81 14.50 -6.18
C ILE A 88 -22.27 14.16 -6.44
N ASN A 89 -22.97 15.05 -7.13
CA ASN A 89 -24.27 14.78 -7.72
C ASN A 89 -24.06 14.10 -9.07
N LYS A 90 -24.07 12.77 -9.09
CA LYS A 90 -23.88 12.02 -10.33
C LYS A 90 -25.16 12.07 -11.18
N PRO A 91 -25.14 12.68 -12.38
CA PRO A 91 -26.24 12.60 -13.33
C PRO A 91 -26.37 11.20 -13.96
#